data_AF-A0A699ZG00-F1
#
_entry.id   AF-A0A699ZG00-F1
#
_cell.length_a   1.000
_cell.length_b   1.000
_cell.length_c   1.000
_cell.angle_alpha   90.00
_cell.angle_beta   90.00
_cell.angle_gamma   90.00
#
_symmetry.space_group_name_H-M   'P 1'
#
loop_
_entity.id
_entity.type
_entity.pdbx_description
1 polymer ?
#
loop_
_entity_poly.entity_id
_entity_poly.type
_entity_poly.pdbx_seq_one_letter_code
_entity_poly.pdbx_strand_id
1 'polypeptide(L)'
;MASIDLANENAALKARILELQEELRSLRCGNPPATAEPTSSPVLPASNGRATSWTAENHGLTKQQVERYSRHLLLPSVGLAAQQRLCQGSVLIVGCGGLGCPAALYLAAAGV
;
A
#
# COMPACT_ATOMS: atom_id res chain seq x y z
N MET A 1 -16.58 19.40 -37.51
CA MET A 1 -15.33 20.08 -37.10
C MET A 1 -14.78 19.53 -35.78
N ALA A 2 -15.56 19.45 -34.68
CA ALA A 2 -15.04 19.03 -33.36
C ALA A 2 -14.52 17.57 -33.20
N SER A 3 -14.86 16.63 -34.11
CA SER A 3 -14.45 15.21 -33.99
C SER A 3 -12.96 14.98 -34.33
N ILE A 4 -12.40 15.81 -35.21
CA ILE A 4 -10.99 15.72 -35.63
C ILE A 4 -10.05 16.22 -34.53
N ASP A 5 -10.44 17.27 -33.81
CA ASP A 5 -9.63 17.83 -32.72
C ASP A 5 -9.49 16.83 -31.56
N LEU A 6 -10.59 16.15 -31.19
CA LEU A 6 -10.56 15.17 -30.10
C LEU A 6 -9.70 13.95 -30.43
N ALA A 7 -9.75 13.47 -31.68
CA ALA A 7 -8.92 12.35 -32.12
C ALA A 7 -7.44 12.73 -32.15
N ASN A 8 -7.12 13.97 -32.54
CA ASN A 8 -5.76 14.49 -32.57
C ASN A 8 -5.18 14.69 -31.16
N GLU A 9 -5.99 15.23 -30.23
CA GLU A 9 -5.61 15.36 -28.81
C GLU A 9 -5.37 14.00 -28.17
N ASN A 10 -6.26 13.02 -28.41
CA ASN A 10 -6.08 11.67 -27.89
C ASN A 10 -4.84 10.99 -28.47
N ALA A 11 -4.51 11.22 -29.75
CA ALA A 11 -3.29 10.70 -30.37
C ALA A 11 -2.04 11.35 -29.76
N ALA A 12 -2.06 12.67 -29.54
CA ALA A 12 -0.97 13.40 -28.90
C ALA A 12 -0.74 12.96 -27.45
N LEU A 13 -1.81 12.76 -26.67
CA LEU A 13 -1.72 12.26 -25.29
C LEU A 13 -1.14 10.84 -25.23
N LYS A 14 -1.55 9.96 -26.16
CA LYS A 14 -0.99 8.59 -26.25
C LYS A 14 0.49 8.61 -26.59
N ALA A 15 0.92 9.47 -27.52
CA ALA A 15 2.34 9.63 -27.85
C ALA A 15 3.16 10.09 -26.64
N ARG A 16 2.64 11.06 -25.86
CA ARG A 16 3.31 11.56 -24.65
C ARG A 16 3.43 10.53 -23.55
N ILE A 17 2.41 9.68 -23.38
CA ILE A 17 2.46 8.57 -22.41
C ILE A 17 3.58 7.59 -22.76
N LEU A 18 3.73 7.24 -24.04
CA LEU A 18 4.78 6.31 -24.48
C LEU A 18 6.18 6.89 -24.29
N GLU A 19 6.37 8.17 -24.60
CA GLU A 19 7.63 8.87 -24.37
C GLU A 19 8.03 8.88 -22.88
N LEU A 20 7.08 9.24 -22.00
CA LEU A 20 7.30 9.25 -20.55
C LEU A 20 7.56 7.84 -20.00
N GLN A 21 6.91 6.82 -20.56
CA GLN A 21 7.17 5.44 -20.18
C GLN A 21 8.57 4.97 -20.58
N GLU A 22 9.10 5.43 -21.72
CA GLU A 22 10.47 5.14 -22.15
C GLU A 22 11.51 5.88 -21.30
N GLU A 23 11.24 7.13 -20.93
CA GLU A 23 12.07 7.88 -19.98
C GLU A 23 12.13 7.17 -18.61
N LEU A 24 11.00 6.67 -18.11
CA LEU A 24 10.96 5.86 -16.89
C LEU A 24 11.61 4.48 -17.03
N ARG A 25 11.77 3.97 -18.26
CA ARG A 25 12.48 2.71 -18.53
C ARG A 25 13.98 2.95 -18.50
N SER A 26 14.47 4.02 -19.11
CA SER A 26 15.89 4.38 -19.14
C SER A 26 16.44 4.73 -17.76
N LEU A 27 15.68 5.47 -16.95
CA LEU A 27 16.05 5.80 -15.57
C LEU A 27 16.17 4.57 -14.66
N ARG A 28 15.40 3.52 -14.95
CA ARG A 28 15.41 2.26 -14.19
C ARG A 28 16.59 1.35 -14.56
N CYS A 29 17.14 1.50 -15.78
CA CYS A 29 18.35 0.80 -16.22
C CYS A 29 19.64 1.36 -15.59
N GLY A 30 19.61 2.54 -14.96
CA GLY A 30 20.80 3.19 -14.40
C GLY A 30 21.19 2.76 -12.97
N ASN A 31 20.45 1.86 -12.33
CA ASN A 31 20.73 1.42 -10.96
C ASN A 31 21.03 -0.09 -10.95
N PRO A 32 22.31 -0.53 -10.95
CA PRO A 32 22.62 -1.95 -10.82
C PRO A 32 22.25 -2.45 -9.42
N PRO A 33 21.91 -3.74 -9.25
CA PRO A 33 21.55 -4.29 -7.94
C PRO A 33 22.79 -4.46 -7.06
N ALA A 34 23.07 -3.48 -6.20
CA ALA A 34 24.05 -3.64 -5.13
C ALA A 34 23.40 -4.43 -3.98
N THR A 35 23.57 -5.75 -4.05
CA THR A 35 23.76 -6.70 -2.94
C THR A 35 22.94 -6.53 -1.65
N ALA A 36 22.21 -7.60 -1.34
CA ALA A 36 21.60 -7.92 -0.05
C ALA A 36 22.41 -7.46 1.17
N GLU A 37 21.74 -6.77 2.10
CA GLU A 37 22.00 -6.82 3.55
C GLU A 37 20.70 -6.42 4.29
N PRO A 38 20.25 -7.18 5.31
CA PRO A 38 19.07 -6.87 6.11
C PRO A 38 19.49 -6.09 7.37
N THR A 39 19.49 -4.75 7.35
CA THR A 39 19.85 -3.98 8.55
C THR A 39 18.93 -2.78 8.80
N SER A 40 18.15 -2.93 9.88
CA SER A 40 17.54 -1.96 10.81
C SER A 40 17.62 -0.44 10.54
N SER A 41 16.47 0.15 10.17
CA SER A 41 15.96 1.53 10.45
C SER A 41 16.85 2.76 10.06
N PRO A 42 16.36 4.00 10.24
CA PRO A 42 15.44 4.74 9.34
C PRO A 42 16.08 6.04 8.79
N VAL A 43 15.79 6.46 7.56
CA VAL A 43 16.13 7.82 7.10
C VAL A 43 15.02 8.39 6.21
N LEU A 44 14.34 9.41 6.72
CA LEU A 44 13.64 10.40 5.90
C LEU A 44 14.56 11.62 5.78
N PRO A 45 14.61 12.28 4.62
CA PRO A 45 14.20 13.68 4.65
C PRO A 45 13.30 14.09 3.48
N ALA A 46 12.26 14.82 3.87
CA ALA A 46 11.65 16.00 3.24
C ALA A 46 11.62 16.16 1.70
N SER A 47 10.37 16.12 1.21
CA SER A 47 9.73 17.14 0.36
C SER A 47 10.35 17.47 -1.00
N ASN A 48 9.80 16.84 -2.05
CA ASN A 48 8.83 17.45 -2.97
C ASN A 48 9.04 16.94 -4.40
N GLY A 49 8.01 16.24 -4.88
CA GLY A 49 7.56 16.34 -6.27
C GLY A 49 8.36 15.57 -7.32
N ARG A 50 8.17 14.26 -7.38
CA ARG A 50 7.94 13.56 -8.66
C ARG A 50 7.28 12.21 -8.44
N ALA A 51 6.29 11.96 -9.28
CA ALA A 51 5.16 11.09 -9.04
C ALA A 51 5.49 9.59 -9.08
N THR A 52 4.77 8.86 -8.21
CA THR A 52 4.17 7.56 -8.52
C THR A 52 5.10 6.50 -9.07
N SER A 53 6.00 5.99 -8.23
CA SER A 53 5.95 4.55 -8.09
C SER A 53 4.78 4.25 -7.17
N TRP A 54 3.64 3.84 -7.74
CA TRP A 54 2.82 2.83 -7.08
C TRP A 54 3.70 1.59 -6.95
N THR A 55 4.70 1.67 -6.09
CA THR A 55 5.24 0.50 -5.45
C THR A 55 4.00 -0.14 -4.89
N ALA A 56 3.68 -1.32 -5.40
CA ALA A 56 3.00 -2.31 -4.59
C ALA A 56 3.88 -2.45 -3.34
N GLU A 57 3.73 -1.52 -2.39
CA GLU A 57 4.19 -1.68 -1.05
C GLU A 57 3.57 -3.02 -0.68
N ASN A 58 4.39 -4.03 -0.40
CA ASN A 58 3.82 -5.29 0.00
C ASN A 58 3.38 -5.06 1.44
N HIS A 59 2.14 -4.59 1.62
CA HIS A 59 1.63 -4.12 2.90
C HIS A 59 1.42 -5.25 3.93
N GLY A 60 2.13 -6.38 3.80
CA GLY A 60 2.09 -7.55 4.69
C GLY A 60 0.74 -8.24 4.83
N LEU A 61 -0.33 -7.67 4.26
CA LEU A 61 -1.70 -8.14 4.29
C LEU A 61 -2.03 -8.76 2.94
N THR A 62 -2.68 -9.92 2.99
CA THR A 62 -3.23 -10.56 1.79
C THR A 62 -4.36 -9.71 1.22
N LYS A 63 -4.69 -9.89 -0.08
CA LYS A 63 -5.82 -9.19 -0.72
C LYS A 63 -7.13 -9.36 0.05
N GLN A 64 -7.39 -10.57 0.56
CA GLN A 64 -8.58 -10.88 1.35
C GLN A 64 -8.60 -10.13 2.69
N GLN A 65 -7.44 -9.96 3.34
CA GLN A 65 -7.33 -9.17 4.56
C GLN A 65 -7.53 -7.68 4.30
N VAL A 66 -6.97 -7.15 3.20
CA VAL A 66 -7.19 -5.75 2.80
C VAL A 66 -8.67 -5.49 2.55
N GLU A 67 -9.36 -6.40 1.86
CA GLU A 67 -10.80 -6.30 1.64
C GLU A 67 -11.58 -6.36 2.95
N ARG A 68 -11.27 -7.33 3.83
CA ARG A 68 -11.91 -7.50 5.14
C ARG A 68 -11.72 -6.27 6.06
N TYR A 69 -10.51 -5.73 6.12
CA TYR A 69 -10.15 -4.65 7.05
C TYR A 69 -10.18 -3.25 6.41
N SER A 70 -10.69 -3.12 5.18
CA SER A 70 -10.74 -1.85 4.43
C SER A 70 -11.26 -0.68 5.27
N ARG A 71 -12.34 -0.88 6.04
CA ARG A 71 -12.89 0.15 6.94
C ARG A 71 -11.98 0.51 8.11
N HIS A 72 -11.23 -0.45 8.65
CA HIS A 72 -10.26 -0.19 9.73
C HIS A 72 -9.04 0.58 9.20
N LEU A 73 -8.60 0.29 7.97
CA LEU A 73 -7.47 0.97 7.31
C LEU A 73 -7.74 2.46 7.07
N LEU A 74 -9.01 2.85 6.90
CA LEU A 74 -9.41 4.26 6.72
C LEU A 74 -9.35 5.07 8.02
N LEU A 75 -9.26 4.44 9.19
CA LEU A 75 -9.21 5.15 10.46
C LEU A 75 -7.84 5.81 10.67
N PRO A 76 -7.79 7.12 10.99
CA PRO A 76 -6.53 7.85 11.13
C PRO A 76 -5.56 7.26 12.17
N SER A 77 -6.10 6.62 13.21
CA SER A 77 -5.33 6.05 14.32
C SER A 77 -4.87 4.61 14.10
N VAL A 78 -5.44 3.89 13.14
CA VAL A 78 -5.10 2.47 12.86
C VAL A 78 -4.20 2.42 11.62
N GLY A 79 -4.75 2.84 10.48
CA GLY A 79 -4.05 2.73 9.20
C GLY A 79 -3.52 1.32 8.93
N LEU A 80 -2.58 1.25 8.00
CA LEU A 80 -2.03 -0.03 7.54
C LEU A 80 -1.04 -0.63 8.54
N ALA A 81 -0.13 0.19 9.06
CA ALA A 81 0.92 -0.26 9.97
C ALA A 81 0.37 -0.84 11.28
N ALA A 82 -0.71 -0.27 11.86
CA ALA A 82 -1.29 -0.84 13.07
C ALA A 82 -2.06 -2.13 12.79
N GLN A 83 -2.77 -2.22 11.65
CA GLN A 83 -3.49 -3.45 11.28
C GLN A 83 -2.53 -4.62 11.09
N GLN A 84 -1.36 -4.40 10.48
CA GLN A 84 -0.32 -5.42 10.37
C GLN A 84 0.18 -5.89 11.74
N ARG A 85 0.43 -4.96 12.67
CA ARG A 85 0.84 -5.29 14.04
C ARG A 85 -0.23 -6.08 14.78
N LEU A 86 -1.50 -5.76 14.55
CA LEU A 86 -2.62 -6.48 15.16
C LEU A 86 -2.65 -7.94 14.69
N CYS A 87 -2.49 -8.18 13.38
CA CYS A 87 -2.44 -9.53 12.80
C CYS A 87 -1.21 -10.36 13.19
N GLN A 88 -0.17 -9.73 13.73
CA GLN A 88 1.00 -10.40 14.27
C GLN A 88 0.94 -10.54 15.81
N GLY A 89 -0.06 -9.92 16.43
CA GLY A 89 -0.27 -9.96 17.87
C GLY A 89 -0.82 -11.31 18.34
N SER A 90 -0.70 -11.57 19.63
CA SER A 90 -1.40 -12.68 20.27
C SER A 90 -1.94 -12.21 21.61
N VAL A 91 -3.12 -12.71 21.98
CA VAL A 91 -3.81 -12.32 23.21
C VAL A 91 -4.28 -13.57 23.94
N LEU A 92 -4.02 -13.65 25.24
CA LEU A 92 -4.54 -14.68 26.12
C LEU A 92 -5.77 -14.15 26.85
N ILE A 93 -6.90 -14.83 26.70
CA ILE A 93 -8.13 -14.53 27.43
C ILE A 93 -8.29 -15.58 28.54
N VAL A 94 -8.33 -15.12 29.79
CA VAL A 94 -8.58 -15.99 30.95
C VAL A 94 -10.05 -15.93 31.32
N GLY A 95 -10.77 -17.00 31.00
CA GLY A 95 -12.20 -17.16 31.28
C GLY A 95 -13.10 -16.87 30.08
N CYS A 96 -13.87 -17.88 29.67
CA CYS A 96 -14.79 -17.82 28.52
C CYS A 96 -16.26 -17.74 28.98
N GLY A 97 -16.56 -16.76 29.83
CA GLY A 97 -17.92 -16.46 30.32
C GLY A 97 -18.51 -15.20 29.68
N GLY A 98 -19.40 -14.51 30.40
CA GLY A 98 -20.11 -13.32 29.89
C GLY A 98 -19.21 -12.16 29.44
N LEU A 99 -17.96 -12.08 29.93
CA LEU A 99 -16.98 -11.06 29.54
C LEU A 99 -15.99 -11.56 28.47
N GLY A 100 -15.57 -12.83 28.57
CA GLY A 100 -14.59 -13.41 27.64
C GLY A 100 -15.15 -13.61 26.24
N CYS A 101 -16.39 -14.06 26.11
CA CYS A 101 -17.04 -14.28 24.82
C CYS A 101 -17.12 -13.01 23.95
N PRO A 102 -17.66 -11.87 24.43
CA PRO A 102 -17.67 -10.65 23.62
C PRO A 102 -16.27 -10.11 23.35
N ALA A 103 -15.34 -10.19 24.31
CA ALA A 103 -13.96 -9.76 24.11
C ALA A 103 -13.28 -10.56 22.97
N ALA A 104 -13.40 -11.89 22.99
CA ALA A 104 -12.87 -12.77 21.96
C ALA A 104 -13.46 -12.46 20.57
N LEU A 105 -14.78 -12.22 20.51
CA LEU A 105 -15.49 -11.87 19.28
C LEU A 105 -14.91 -10.62 18.61
N TYR A 106 -14.69 -9.55 19.38
CA TYR A 106 -14.16 -8.31 18.84
C TYR A 106 -12.67 -8.41 18.50
N LEU A 107 -11.86 -9.13 19.29
CA LEU A 107 -10.45 -9.35 18.98
C LEU A 107 -10.28 -10.15 17.67
N ALA A 108 -11.06 -11.22 17.49
CA ALA A 108 -11.06 -12.00 16.26
C ALA A 108 -11.54 -11.17 15.05
N ALA A 109 -12.58 -10.35 15.23
CA ALA A 109 -13.07 -9.45 14.18
C ALA A 109 -12.06 -8.36 13.80
N ALA A 110 -11.29 -7.87 14.77
CA ALA A 110 -10.22 -6.90 14.53
C ALA A 110 -9.02 -7.52 13.79
N GLY A 111 -8.88 -8.84 13.83
CA GLY A 111 -7.81 -9.58 13.16
C GLY A 111 -6.58 -9.77 14.04
N VAL A 112 -6.78 -9.89 15.35
CA VAL A 112 -5.80 -10.47 16.28
C VAL A 112 -5.61 -11.94 15.98
#